data_AF-A0A949WG32-F1
#
_entry.id   AF-A0A949WG32-F1
#
_cell.length_a   1.000
_cell.length_b   1.000
_cell.length_c   1.000
_cell.angle_alpha   90.00
_cell.angle_beta   90.00
_cell.angle_gamma   90.00
#
_symmetry.space_group_name_H-M   'P 1'
#
loop_
_entity.id
_entity.type
_entity.pdbx_description
1 polymer ?
#
loop_
_entity_poly.entity_id
_entity_poly.type
_entity_poly.pdbx_seq_one_letter_code
_entity_poly.pdbx_strand_id
1 'polypeptide(L)'
;MIAIETSQPSLPPGTKEIVIFDTNAYRVATWGLDFEGARTKAVLLRGLERKAGIFALAGTTVIWELAKHLPDAKDPAHAFCMNAMVALAEHTWSPYGAAQQDGVCIFADAESTICQEMFGSVPPNAEANTRLLRQIAAHIRDSGPNVTDTNVLRTIKAFADKMDAIDAAWLVEMGQLIGCFDPALARVWIGGRTDSDVRKKLRNLFAGAGFRQEWSARQIIANAAVVGINLSGPEILQKITDFQRIFEVPISMMQKLICLFASDPNVNLHRTKKPWPNMIWDTALAFSIGPYHEIDSAPITLVTGDGDIYDAATEAGCSSKVATLGDYFERVGMPTP
;
A
#
# COMPACT_ATOMS: atom_id res chain seq x y z
N MET A 1 2.12 2.06 16.05
CA MET A 1 2.60 1.69 14.71
C MET A 1 4.10 1.84 14.62
N ILE A 2 4.81 0.79 14.18
CA ILE A 2 6.28 0.73 14.15
C ILE A 2 6.74 0.38 12.72
N ALA A 3 7.87 0.94 12.32
CA ALA A 3 8.64 0.50 11.16
C ALA A 3 9.31 -0.86 11.46
N ILE A 4 9.15 -1.85 10.58
CA ILE A 4 9.29 -3.33 10.78
C ILE A 4 10.53 -3.88 11.54
N GLU A 5 11.56 -3.12 11.89
CA GLU A 5 12.70 -3.68 12.64
C GLU A 5 12.54 -3.54 14.16
N THR A 6 12.88 -4.60 14.87
CA THR A 6 13.21 -4.59 16.31
C THR A 6 14.42 -3.71 16.66
N SER A 7 15.03 -3.06 15.66
CA SER A 7 16.23 -2.22 15.76
C SER A 7 16.18 -0.94 14.91
N GLN A 8 15.01 -0.52 14.41
CA GLN A 8 14.89 0.76 13.68
C GLN A 8 15.34 1.91 14.59
N PRO A 9 16.08 2.89 14.07
CA PRO A 9 16.36 4.10 14.81
C PRO A 9 15.03 4.83 15.04
N SER A 10 14.83 5.34 16.24
CA SER A 10 13.75 6.29 16.55
C SER A 10 13.62 7.34 15.45
N LEU A 11 12.41 7.82 15.17
CA LEU A 11 12.22 8.92 14.22
C LEU A 11 13.22 10.05 14.50
N PRO A 12 13.70 10.77 13.46
CA PRO A 12 14.56 11.93 13.67
C PRO A 12 13.99 12.87 14.74
N PRO A 13 14.80 13.33 15.70
CA PRO A 13 14.33 14.23 16.74
C PRO A 13 13.62 15.45 16.12
N GLY A 14 12.43 15.76 16.62
CA GLY A 14 11.62 16.86 16.11
C GLY A 14 10.70 16.50 14.93
N THR A 15 10.59 15.21 14.58
CA THR A 15 9.54 14.74 13.65
C THR A 15 8.16 15.03 14.24
N LYS A 16 7.31 15.69 13.46
CA LYS A 16 5.94 16.11 13.79
C LYS A 16 4.90 15.39 12.95
N GLU A 17 5.29 14.87 11.79
CA GLU A 17 4.41 14.22 10.82
C GLU A 17 5.23 13.23 10.00
N ILE A 18 4.59 12.13 9.62
CA ILE A 18 5.12 11.17 8.67
C ILE A 18 4.32 11.24 7.38
N VAL A 19 5.00 11.13 6.26
CA VAL A 19 4.36 11.13 4.95
C VAL A 19 4.71 9.89 4.17
N ILE A 20 3.70 9.36 3.48
CA ILE A 20 3.85 8.26 2.53
C ILE A 20 3.26 8.76 1.23
N PHE A 21 3.99 8.57 0.14
CA PHE A 21 3.55 8.97 -1.19
C PHE A 21 3.10 7.73 -1.95
N ASP A 22 1.95 7.80 -2.60
CA ASP A 22 1.52 6.82 -3.59
C ASP A 22 2.44 6.82 -4.83
N THR A 23 2.43 5.72 -5.60
CA THR A 23 3.10 5.56 -6.89
C THR A 23 2.74 6.69 -7.86
N ASN A 24 1.47 7.07 -7.96
CA ASN A 24 1.09 8.15 -8.88
C ASN A 24 1.60 9.51 -8.41
N ALA A 25 1.71 9.74 -7.10
CA ALA A 25 2.33 10.95 -6.57
C ALA A 25 3.79 11.08 -7.04
N TYR A 26 4.58 10.00 -6.99
CA TYR A 26 5.94 10.02 -7.54
C TYR A 26 5.99 10.17 -9.07
N ARG A 27 5.12 9.47 -9.80
CA ARG A 27 5.05 9.60 -11.28
C ARG A 27 4.73 11.01 -11.71
N VAL A 28 3.76 11.67 -11.07
CA VAL A 28 3.39 13.07 -11.35
C VAL A 28 4.52 14.01 -10.91
N ALA A 29 5.10 13.81 -9.72
CA ALA A 29 6.20 14.64 -9.23
C ALA A 29 7.41 14.66 -10.18
N THR A 30 7.65 13.54 -10.88
CA THR A 30 8.78 13.35 -11.79
C THR A 30 8.42 13.51 -13.27
N TRP A 31 7.17 13.87 -13.59
CA TRP A 31 6.71 13.99 -14.97
C TRP A 31 7.54 14.99 -15.77
N GLY A 32 7.99 14.58 -16.96
CA GLY A 32 8.81 15.40 -17.86
C GLY A 32 10.26 15.60 -17.40
N LEU A 33 10.68 15.03 -16.28
CA LEU A 33 12.06 15.08 -15.80
C LEU A 33 12.85 13.87 -16.32
N ASP A 34 14.15 14.06 -16.46
CA ASP A 34 15.11 12.96 -16.58
C ASP A 34 15.49 12.41 -15.19
N PHE A 35 16.38 11.41 -15.18
CA PHE A 35 16.78 10.73 -13.95
C PHE A 35 17.42 11.68 -12.92
N GLU A 36 18.32 12.57 -13.35
CA GLU A 36 18.99 13.52 -12.44
C GLU A 36 18.05 14.67 -12.01
N GLY A 37 17.14 15.11 -12.89
CA GLY A 37 16.08 16.05 -12.54
C GLY A 37 15.14 15.49 -11.48
N ALA A 38 14.70 14.23 -11.64
CA ALA A 38 13.89 13.53 -10.64
C ALA A 38 14.62 13.39 -9.30
N ARG A 39 15.91 13.00 -9.34
CA ARG A 39 16.78 12.92 -8.15
C ARG A 39 16.88 14.27 -7.43
N THR A 40 17.23 15.33 -8.17
CA THR A 40 17.40 16.68 -7.62
C THR A 40 16.12 17.18 -6.97
N LYS A 41 14.97 16.96 -7.62
CA LYS A 41 13.67 17.36 -7.11
C LYS A 41 13.32 16.63 -5.80
N ALA A 42 13.59 15.33 -5.71
CA ALA A 42 13.36 14.54 -4.49
C ALA A 42 14.28 14.96 -3.32
N VAL A 43 15.54 15.28 -3.60
CA VAL A 43 16.47 15.81 -2.58
C VAL A 43 15.99 17.16 -2.05
N LEU A 44 15.51 18.04 -2.93
CA LEU A 44 14.91 19.32 -2.53
C LEU A 44 13.68 19.10 -1.64
N LEU A 45 12.75 18.25 -2.07
CA LEU A 45 11.53 17.92 -1.32
C LEU A 45 11.86 17.44 0.10
N ARG A 46 12.74 16.43 0.22
CA ARG A 46 13.22 15.91 1.51
C ARG A 46 13.83 17.02 2.38
N GLY A 47 14.55 17.96 1.78
CA GLY A 47 15.14 19.10 2.48
C GLY A 47 14.09 20.08 3.03
N LEU A 48 13.02 20.33 2.29
CA LEU A 48 11.90 21.18 2.71
C LEU A 48 11.08 20.51 3.82
N GLU A 49 10.77 19.23 3.67
CA GLU A 49 10.04 18.44 4.66
C GLU A 49 10.77 18.38 6.00
N ARG A 50 12.08 18.09 5.99
CA ARG A 50 12.89 18.06 7.21
C ARG A 50 12.86 19.40 7.96
N LYS A 51 12.85 20.54 7.24
CA LYS A 51 12.70 21.87 7.86
C LYS A 51 11.32 22.06 8.49
N ALA A 52 10.29 21.43 7.93
CA ALA A 52 8.93 21.43 8.48
C ALA A 52 8.73 20.42 9.63
N GLY A 53 9.70 19.53 9.88
CA GLY A 53 9.55 18.42 10.82
C GLY A 53 8.76 17.25 10.24
N ILE A 54 8.75 17.09 8.92
CA ILE A 54 8.08 16.00 8.21
C ILE A 54 9.12 14.94 7.86
N PHE A 55 8.77 13.66 8.04
CA PHE A 55 9.62 12.53 7.70
C PHE A 55 8.93 11.58 6.71
N ALA A 56 9.57 11.38 5.54
CA ALA A 56 9.01 10.53 4.51
C ALA A 56 9.43 9.06 4.68
N LEU A 57 8.46 8.16 4.53
CA LEU A 57 8.66 6.72 4.46
C LEU A 57 8.20 6.18 3.10
N ALA A 58 8.95 5.24 2.54
CA ALA A 58 8.55 4.56 1.31
C ALA A 58 7.53 3.47 1.61
N GLY A 59 6.38 3.49 0.94
CA GLY A 59 5.44 2.38 0.98
C GLY A 59 6.01 1.16 0.26
N THR A 60 5.92 -0.03 0.85
CA THR A 60 6.34 -1.30 0.23
C THR A 60 5.65 -1.53 -1.11
N THR A 61 4.33 -1.32 -1.16
CA THR A 61 3.52 -1.41 -2.38
C THR A 61 4.01 -0.48 -3.48
N VAL A 62 4.43 0.73 -3.13
CA VAL A 62 4.93 1.73 -4.10
C VAL A 62 6.23 1.26 -4.74
N ILE A 63 7.15 0.73 -3.92
CA ILE A 63 8.38 0.13 -4.43
C ILE A 63 8.03 -1.02 -5.38
N TRP A 64 7.06 -1.87 -5.03
CA TRP A 64 6.65 -2.97 -5.90
C TRP A 64 6.09 -2.51 -7.25
N GLU A 65 5.16 -1.56 -7.23
CA GLU A 65 4.51 -1.06 -8.44
C GLU A 65 5.48 -0.36 -9.40
N LEU A 66 6.51 0.29 -8.86
CA LEU A 66 7.57 0.87 -9.66
C LEU A 66 8.54 -0.20 -10.16
N ALA A 67 8.96 -1.12 -9.28
CA ALA A 67 9.95 -2.14 -9.58
C ALA A 67 9.50 -3.11 -10.67
N LYS A 68 8.21 -3.45 -10.77
CA LYS A 68 7.70 -4.42 -11.75
C LYS A 68 8.01 -4.06 -13.22
N HIS A 69 8.20 -2.78 -13.51
CA HIS A 69 8.47 -2.26 -14.86
C HIS A 69 9.96 -2.12 -15.19
N LEU A 70 10.85 -2.36 -14.22
CA LEU A 70 12.29 -2.14 -14.37
C LEU A 70 13.08 -3.31 -14.99
N PRO A 71 12.63 -4.59 -14.98
CA PRO A 71 13.38 -5.67 -15.61
C PRO A 71 13.50 -5.58 -17.15
N ASP A 72 12.57 -4.90 -17.83
CA ASP A 72 12.55 -4.78 -19.28
C ASP A 72 12.63 -3.33 -19.72
N ALA A 73 13.78 -2.94 -20.28
CA ALA A 73 13.99 -1.60 -20.84
C ALA A 73 13.05 -1.25 -22.02
N LYS A 74 12.37 -2.25 -22.60
CA LYS A 74 11.36 -2.05 -23.65
C LYS A 74 9.95 -1.84 -23.10
N ASP A 75 9.72 -2.02 -21.80
CA ASP A 75 8.45 -1.68 -21.18
C ASP A 75 8.21 -0.16 -21.37
N PRO A 76 7.08 0.27 -21.97
CA PRO A 76 6.75 1.69 -22.10
C PRO A 76 6.79 2.44 -20.77
N ALA A 77 6.64 1.73 -19.65
CA ALA A 77 6.70 2.25 -18.31
C ALA A 77 8.08 2.34 -17.67
N HIS A 78 9.10 1.73 -18.29
CA HIS A 78 10.43 1.60 -17.70
C HIS A 78 11.02 2.96 -17.30
N ALA A 79 11.08 3.92 -18.24
CA ALA A 79 11.74 5.20 -18.00
C ALA A 79 11.09 6.03 -16.87
N PHE A 80 9.76 6.13 -16.87
CA PHE A 80 9.08 6.89 -15.82
C PHE A 80 9.08 6.16 -14.47
N CYS A 81 9.05 4.83 -14.45
CA CYS A 81 9.18 4.08 -13.21
C CYS A 81 10.61 4.16 -12.64
N MET A 82 11.63 4.22 -13.49
CA MET A 82 13.02 4.45 -13.09
C MET A 82 13.17 5.83 -12.43
N ASN A 83 12.61 6.87 -13.04
CA ASN A 83 12.64 8.24 -12.49
C ASN A 83 11.85 8.35 -11.17
N ALA A 84 10.67 7.76 -11.10
CA ALA A 84 9.87 7.71 -9.87
C ALA A 84 10.58 6.91 -8.75
N MET A 85 11.28 5.82 -9.09
CA MET A 85 12.00 5.01 -8.11
C MET A 85 13.21 5.75 -7.52
N VAL A 86 14.01 6.44 -8.34
CA VAL A 86 15.12 7.26 -7.80
C VAL A 86 14.59 8.40 -6.95
N ALA A 87 13.46 9.01 -7.33
CA ALA A 87 12.81 10.03 -6.52
C ALA A 87 12.34 9.47 -5.18
N LEU A 88 11.69 8.30 -5.15
CA LEU A 88 11.30 7.61 -3.92
C LEU A 88 12.50 7.32 -3.03
N ALA A 89 13.56 6.73 -3.58
CA ALA A 89 14.73 6.32 -2.82
C ALA A 89 15.48 7.54 -2.22
N GLU A 90 15.61 8.62 -2.98
CA GLU A 90 16.17 9.87 -2.43
C GLU A 90 15.25 10.48 -1.38
N HIS A 91 13.96 10.66 -1.68
CA HIS A 91 13.00 11.31 -0.81
C HIS A 91 12.98 10.68 0.60
N THR A 92 13.07 9.35 0.65
CA THR A 92 12.93 8.55 1.87
C THR A 92 14.27 8.11 2.47
N TRP A 93 15.37 8.71 2.03
CA TRP A 93 16.70 8.34 2.52
C TRP A 93 16.91 8.72 4.00
N SER A 94 17.47 7.79 4.77
CA SER A 94 17.75 7.92 6.20
C SER A 94 18.72 9.07 6.48
N PRO A 95 18.43 9.94 7.47
CA PRO A 95 19.36 10.97 7.92
C PRO A 95 20.51 10.41 8.77
N TYR A 96 20.43 9.16 9.23
CA TYR A 96 21.40 8.54 10.13
C TYR A 96 22.65 7.96 9.44
N GLY A 97 22.80 8.21 8.12
CA GLY A 97 24.01 7.94 7.35
C GLY A 97 24.25 6.46 6.99
N ALA A 98 25.37 6.21 6.31
CA ALA A 98 25.78 4.91 5.75
C ALA A 98 26.08 3.81 6.81
N ALA A 99 25.96 4.12 8.11
CA ALA A 99 26.13 3.16 9.19
C ALA A 99 24.99 2.12 9.26
N GLN A 100 23.82 2.45 8.69
CA GLN A 100 22.77 1.49 8.40
C GLN A 100 22.88 1.13 6.91
N GLN A 101 23.41 -0.06 6.64
CA GLN A 101 23.43 -0.62 5.30
C GLN A 101 22.00 -0.57 4.74
N ASP A 102 21.82 0.02 3.55
CA ASP A 102 20.56 0.15 2.80
C ASP A 102 19.62 1.29 3.24
N GLY A 103 20.13 2.53 3.23
CA GLY A 103 19.56 3.77 3.77
C GLY A 103 18.19 4.29 3.27
N VAL A 104 17.30 3.46 2.73
CA VAL A 104 15.90 3.83 2.41
C VAL A 104 14.99 3.49 3.60
N CYS A 105 14.26 4.48 4.14
CA CYS A 105 13.31 4.26 5.21
C CYS A 105 11.98 3.76 4.65
N ILE A 106 11.54 2.57 5.06
CA ILE A 106 10.35 1.88 4.53
C ILE A 106 9.26 1.81 5.59
N PHE A 107 8.03 2.14 5.20
CA PHE A 107 6.82 1.90 5.97
C PHE A 107 6.40 0.42 5.89
N ALA A 108 5.78 -0.10 6.94
CA ALA A 108 5.36 -1.50 6.98
C ALA A 108 4.36 -1.84 5.86
N ASP A 109 4.40 -3.08 5.32
CA ASP A 109 3.31 -3.57 4.47
C ASP A 109 2.02 -3.78 5.29
N ALA A 110 0.90 -3.99 4.58
CA ALA A 110 -0.41 -4.15 5.22
C ALA A 110 -0.46 -5.34 6.19
N GLU A 111 0.09 -6.51 5.80
CA GLU A 111 0.13 -7.71 6.65
C GLU A 111 0.93 -7.45 7.94
N SER A 112 2.10 -6.85 7.82
CA SER A 112 2.96 -6.50 8.96
C SER A 112 2.30 -5.46 9.86
N THR A 113 1.60 -4.48 9.27
CA THR A 113 0.85 -3.46 10.02
C THR A 113 -0.27 -4.11 10.83
N ILE A 114 -1.08 -4.98 10.21
CA ILE A 114 -2.15 -5.70 10.90
C ILE A 114 -1.56 -6.59 11.99
N CYS A 115 -0.51 -7.36 11.67
CA CYS A 115 0.10 -8.27 12.62
C CYS A 115 0.61 -7.55 13.87
N GLN A 116 1.30 -6.43 13.67
CA GLN A 116 1.88 -5.66 14.75
C GLN A 116 0.80 -5.00 15.61
N GLU A 117 -0.18 -4.34 14.99
CA GLU A 117 -1.24 -3.63 15.72
C GLU A 117 -2.20 -4.59 16.44
N MET A 118 -2.54 -5.72 15.81
CA MET A 118 -3.50 -6.66 16.37
C MET A 118 -2.87 -7.68 17.31
N PHE A 119 -1.58 -8.01 17.15
CA PHE A 119 -0.96 -9.11 17.88
C PHE A 119 0.39 -8.78 18.53
N GLY A 120 0.93 -7.58 18.32
CA GLY A 120 2.24 -7.20 18.87
C GLY A 120 3.42 -7.99 18.29
N SER A 121 3.23 -8.60 17.11
CA SER A 121 4.21 -9.44 16.42
C SER A 121 4.29 -9.07 14.95
N VAL A 122 5.42 -9.37 14.31
CA VAL A 122 5.59 -9.22 12.86
C VAL A 122 5.67 -10.58 12.16
N PRO A 123 5.31 -10.68 10.87
CA PRO A 123 5.48 -11.91 10.09
C PRO A 123 6.95 -12.39 10.07
N PRO A 124 7.24 -13.70 10.08
CA PRO A 124 8.61 -14.23 10.15
C PRO A 124 9.56 -13.75 9.05
N ASN A 125 9.03 -13.37 7.88
CA ASN A 125 9.81 -12.91 6.73
C ASN A 125 9.72 -11.39 6.49
N ALA A 126 9.04 -10.64 7.35
CA ALA A 126 8.78 -9.21 7.15
C ALA A 126 10.08 -8.41 7.02
N GLU A 127 11.05 -8.65 7.91
CA GLU A 127 12.34 -7.96 7.89
C GLU A 127 13.15 -8.28 6.63
N ALA A 128 13.22 -9.57 6.25
CA ALA A 128 13.94 -10.00 5.06
C ALA A 128 13.34 -9.38 3.77
N ASN A 129 12.00 -9.37 3.65
CA ASN A 129 11.31 -8.74 2.54
C ASN A 129 11.57 -7.23 2.51
N THR A 130 11.45 -6.56 3.65
CA THR A 130 11.69 -5.11 3.79
C THR A 130 13.12 -4.75 3.38
N ARG A 131 14.10 -5.49 3.89
CA ARG A 131 15.52 -5.31 3.55
C ARG A 131 15.75 -5.43 2.05
N LEU A 132 15.13 -6.41 1.42
CA LEU A 132 15.29 -6.64 -0.01
C LEU A 132 14.71 -5.49 -0.85
N LEU A 133 13.59 -4.90 -0.42
CA LEU A 133 13.05 -3.70 -1.04
C LEU A 133 13.94 -2.47 -0.86
N ARG A 134 14.55 -2.30 0.33
CA ARG A 134 15.55 -1.24 0.56
C ARG A 134 16.73 -1.38 -0.39
N GLN A 135 17.23 -2.60 -0.56
CA GLN A 135 18.36 -2.89 -1.44
C GLN A 135 18.05 -2.58 -2.91
N ILE A 136 16.84 -2.93 -3.38
CA ILE A 136 16.41 -2.58 -4.74
C ILE A 136 16.38 -1.05 -4.92
N ALA A 137 15.70 -0.33 -4.02
CA ALA A 137 15.58 1.12 -4.10
C ALA A 137 16.94 1.83 -3.99
N ALA A 138 17.79 1.41 -3.05
CA ALA A 138 19.14 1.93 -2.86
C ALA A 138 20.05 1.66 -4.08
N HIS A 139 19.98 0.46 -4.66
CA HIS A 139 20.76 0.13 -5.85
C HIS A 139 20.37 1.00 -7.04
N ILE A 140 19.06 1.21 -7.25
CA ILE A 140 18.56 2.09 -8.33
C ILE A 140 18.99 3.53 -8.09
N ARG A 141 18.92 4.00 -6.84
CA ARG A 141 19.44 5.31 -6.46
C ARG A 141 20.90 5.47 -6.85
N ASP A 142 21.74 4.49 -6.56
CA ASP A 142 23.20 4.62 -6.72
C ASP A 142 23.68 4.34 -8.16
N SER A 143 23.00 3.44 -8.87
CA SER A 143 23.47 2.88 -10.16
C SER A 143 22.55 3.17 -11.36
N GLY A 144 21.39 3.79 -11.14
CA GLY A 144 20.49 4.18 -12.22
C GLY A 144 21.04 5.32 -13.10
N PRO A 145 20.45 5.56 -14.28
CA PRO A 145 19.35 4.80 -14.88
C PRO A 145 19.81 3.49 -15.57
N ASN A 146 21.13 3.28 -15.70
CA ASN A 146 21.71 2.15 -16.44
C ASN A 146 21.99 0.96 -15.52
N VAL A 147 20.94 0.41 -14.90
CA VAL A 147 21.05 -0.78 -14.06
C VAL A 147 21.40 -1.99 -14.94
N THR A 148 22.63 -2.49 -14.80
CA THR A 148 23.13 -3.65 -15.56
C THR A 148 23.38 -4.88 -14.69
N ASP A 149 23.21 -4.75 -13.37
CA ASP A 149 23.38 -5.86 -12.44
C ASP A 149 22.29 -6.91 -12.65
N THR A 150 22.68 -8.02 -13.29
CA THR A 150 21.79 -9.12 -13.61
C THR A 150 21.19 -9.81 -12.38
N ASN A 151 21.83 -9.76 -11.21
CA ASN A 151 21.28 -10.31 -9.99
C ASN A 151 20.17 -9.40 -9.43
N VAL A 152 20.37 -8.08 -9.47
CA VAL A 152 19.33 -7.12 -9.08
C VAL A 152 18.12 -7.23 -10.02
N LEU A 153 18.34 -7.26 -11.33
CA LEU A 153 17.25 -7.41 -12.31
C LEU A 153 16.51 -8.75 -12.15
N ARG A 154 17.23 -9.84 -11.85
CA ARG A 154 16.61 -11.15 -11.56
C ARG A 154 15.77 -11.10 -10.29
N THR A 155 16.27 -10.45 -9.24
CA THR A 155 15.53 -10.25 -7.99
C THR A 155 14.27 -9.43 -8.23
N ILE A 156 14.38 -8.29 -8.91
CA ILE A 156 13.23 -7.44 -9.26
C ILE A 156 12.18 -8.25 -10.05
N LYS A 157 12.63 -9.04 -11.03
CA LYS A 157 11.73 -9.92 -11.80
C LYS A 157 11.05 -10.97 -10.93
N ALA A 158 11.81 -11.65 -10.07
CA ALA A 158 11.24 -12.64 -9.15
C ALA A 158 10.20 -12.03 -8.19
N PHE A 159 10.40 -10.77 -7.79
CA PHE A 159 9.37 -10.02 -7.07
C PHE A 159 8.15 -9.75 -7.93
N ALA A 160 8.32 -9.23 -9.15
CA ALA A 160 7.21 -8.98 -10.05
C ALA A 160 6.35 -10.24 -10.28
N ASP A 161 6.99 -11.38 -10.54
CA ASP A 161 6.31 -12.67 -10.71
C ASP A 161 5.55 -13.10 -9.43
N LYS A 162 6.09 -12.79 -8.25
CA LYS A 162 5.40 -13.04 -6.96
C LYS A 162 4.17 -12.14 -6.80
N MET A 163 4.22 -10.91 -7.28
CA MET A 163 3.07 -9.98 -7.23
C MET A 163 1.91 -10.47 -8.07
N ASP A 164 2.19 -10.94 -9.29
CA ASP A 164 1.17 -11.54 -10.15
C ASP A 164 0.50 -12.76 -9.47
N ALA A 165 1.27 -13.53 -8.70
CA ALA A 165 0.75 -14.64 -7.92
C ALA A 165 -0.12 -14.18 -6.73
N ILE A 166 0.24 -13.08 -6.06
CA ILE A 166 -0.56 -12.47 -4.99
C ILE A 166 -1.89 -11.95 -5.56
N ASP A 167 -1.88 -11.26 -6.69
CA ASP A 167 -3.09 -10.80 -7.37
C ASP A 167 -4.02 -11.97 -7.72
N ALA A 168 -3.44 -13.05 -8.28
CA ALA A 168 -4.20 -14.25 -8.59
C ALA A 168 -4.80 -14.93 -7.34
N ALA A 169 -4.04 -15.00 -6.24
CA ALA A 169 -4.50 -15.56 -4.97
C ALA A 169 -5.63 -14.72 -4.36
N TRP A 170 -5.49 -13.40 -4.38
CA TRP A 170 -6.50 -12.47 -3.88
C TRP A 170 -7.84 -12.64 -4.63
N LEU A 171 -7.82 -12.81 -5.96
CA LEU A 171 -9.04 -13.04 -6.74
C LEU A 171 -9.74 -14.34 -6.31
N VAL A 172 -8.99 -15.39 -6.00
CA VAL A 172 -9.53 -16.66 -5.49
C VAL A 172 -10.15 -16.45 -4.10
N GLU A 173 -9.46 -15.78 -3.20
CA GLU A 173 -9.93 -15.50 -1.84
C GLU A 173 -11.21 -14.65 -1.84
N MET A 174 -11.28 -13.64 -2.72
CA MET A 174 -12.50 -12.87 -2.91
C MET A 174 -13.63 -13.77 -3.39
N GLY A 175 -13.40 -14.62 -4.39
CA GLY A 175 -14.38 -15.62 -4.83
C GLY A 175 -14.90 -16.50 -3.68
N GLN A 176 -14.02 -16.88 -2.74
CA GLN A 176 -14.41 -17.64 -1.54
C GLN A 176 -15.18 -16.79 -0.52
N LEU A 177 -14.80 -15.53 -0.31
CA LEU A 177 -15.53 -14.58 0.56
C LEU A 177 -16.97 -14.44 0.10
N ILE A 178 -17.13 -14.22 -1.19
CA ILE A 178 -18.41 -14.14 -1.87
C ILE A 178 -19.19 -15.44 -1.71
N GLY A 179 -18.53 -16.59 -1.89
CA GLY A 179 -19.14 -17.91 -1.76
C GLY A 179 -19.68 -18.22 -0.36
N CYS A 180 -19.09 -17.66 0.70
CA CYS A 180 -19.61 -17.78 2.06
C CYS A 180 -20.96 -17.07 2.24
N PHE A 181 -21.19 -15.99 1.50
CA PHE A 181 -22.46 -15.29 1.53
C PHE A 181 -23.52 -15.98 0.68
N ASP A 182 -23.16 -16.45 -0.51
CA ASP A 182 -24.05 -17.25 -1.36
C ASP A 182 -23.24 -18.02 -2.43
N PRO A 183 -23.25 -19.37 -2.39
CA PRO A 183 -22.53 -20.21 -3.35
C PRO A 183 -23.00 -20.10 -4.81
N ALA A 184 -24.23 -19.65 -5.07
CA ALA A 184 -24.69 -19.37 -6.44
C ALA A 184 -24.08 -18.07 -6.99
N LEU A 185 -23.72 -17.13 -6.10
CA LEU A 185 -23.13 -15.83 -6.43
C LEU A 185 -21.65 -15.93 -6.83
N ALA A 186 -20.88 -16.81 -6.19
CA ALA A 186 -19.50 -17.09 -6.59
C ALA A 186 -19.42 -17.55 -8.06
N ARG A 187 -20.40 -18.35 -8.52
CA ARG A 187 -20.46 -18.83 -9.90
C ARG A 187 -20.76 -17.72 -10.92
N VAL A 188 -21.55 -16.72 -10.56
CA VAL A 188 -21.83 -15.54 -11.42
C VAL A 188 -20.57 -14.68 -11.56
N TRP A 189 -19.83 -14.49 -10.47
CA TRP A 189 -18.62 -13.66 -10.47
C TRP A 189 -17.40 -14.32 -11.14
N ILE A 190 -17.37 -15.65 -11.19
CA ILE A 190 -16.38 -16.48 -11.91
C ILE A 190 -16.77 -16.69 -13.40
N GLY A 191 -17.73 -15.91 -13.92
CA GLY A 191 -18.10 -15.92 -15.35
C GLY A 191 -19.44 -16.58 -15.69
N GLY A 192 -20.32 -16.78 -14.71
CA GLY A 192 -21.70 -17.22 -14.91
C GLY A 192 -22.65 -16.11 -15.37
N ARG A 193 -23.84 -16.49 -15.87
CA ARG A 193 -24.89 -15.55 -16.32
C ARG A 193 -25.35 -14.62 -15.19
N THR A 194 -25.51 -13.35 -15.52
CA THR A 194 -25.91 -12.26 -14.62
C THR A 194 -27.42 -12.22 -14.36
N ASP A 195 -27.81 -12.22 -13.10
CA ASP A 195 -29.16 -11.90 -12.63
C ASP A 195 -29.12 -10.57 -11.85
N SER A 196 -29.99 -9.61 -12.22
CA SER A 196 -30.05 -8.28 -11.61
C SER A 196 -30.47 -8.30 -10.14
N ASP A 197 -31.32 -9.24 -9.74
CA ASP A 197 -31.80 -9.38 -8.36
C ASP A 197 -30.69 -9.92 -7.46
N VAL A 198 -29.94 -10.88 -7.99
CA VAL A 198 -28.69 -11.39 -7.41
C VAL A 198 -27.69 -10.25 -7.17
N ARG A 199 -27.45 -9.40 -8.17
CA ARG A 199 -26.54 -8.24 -8.02
C ARG A 199 -27.04 -7.24 -6.99
N LYS A 200 -28.36 -7.03 -6.91
CA LYS A 200 -28.97 -6.16 -5.89
C LYS A 200 -28.77 -6.71 -4.48
N LYS A 201 -28.96 -8.02 -4.28
CA LYS A 201 -28.70 -8.69 -3.00
C LYS A 201 -27.23 -8.55 -2.58
N LEU A 202 -26.29 -8.75 -3.51
CA LEU A 202 -24.85 -8.55 -3.27
C LEU A 202 -24.55 -7.13 -2.81
N ARG A 203 -25.04 -6.11 -3.55
CA ARG A 203 -24.82 -4.72 -3.16
C ARG A 203 -25.33 -4.42 -1.76
N ASN A 204 -26.52 -4.90 -1.41
CA ASN A 204 -27.09 -4.67 -0.08
C ASN A 204 -26.27 -5.35 1.02
N LEU A 205 -25.74 -6.54 0.74
CA LEU A 205 -24.91 -7.28 1.67
C LEU A 205 -23.57 -6.60 1.90
N PHE A 206 -22.90 -6.20 0.82
CA PHE A 206 -21.62 -5.50 0.88
C PHE A 206 -21.75 -4.11 1.48
N ALA A 207 -22.85 -3.41 1.25
CA ALA A 207 -23.14 -2.14 1.92
C ALA A 207 -23.45 -2.31 3.44
N GLY A 208 -23.63 -3.54 3.93
CA GLY A 208 -24.05 -3.82 5.30
C GLY A 208 -22.90 -4.08 6.28
N ALA A 209 -23.21 -3.99 7.57
CA ALA A 209 -22.28 -4.30 8.67
C ALA A 209 -21.79 -5.76 8.66
N GLY A 210 -22.58 -6.69 8.11
CA GLY A 210 -22.20 -8.10 8.00
C GLY A 210 -20.95 -8.31 7.15
N PHE A 211 -20.79 -7.57 6.05
CA PHE A 211 -19.57 -7.65 5.24
C PHE A 211 -18.34 -7.20 6.04
N ARG A 212 -18.46 -6.05 6.73
CA ARG A 212 -17.38 -5.50 7.55
C ARG A 212 -16.95 -6.50 8.63
N GLN A 213 -17.92 -7.18 9.27
CA GLN A 213 -17.65 -8.19 10.28
C GLN A 213 -16.90 -9.39 9.71
N GLU A 214 -17.39 -9.97 8.62
CA GLU A 214 -16.79 -11.15 7.99
C GLU A 214 -15.40 -10.86 7.41
N TRP A 215 -15.22 -9.71 6.74
CA TRP A 215 -13.91 -9.33 6.21
C TRP A 215 -12.89 -9.14 7.32
N SER A 216 -13.28 -8.42 8.39
CA SER A 216 -12.43 -8.24 9.57
C SER A 216 -12.08 -9.58 10.23
N ALA A 217 -13.06 -10.49 10.37
CA ALA A 217 -12.83 -11.81 10.92
C ALA A 217 -11.76 -12.58 10.15
N ARG A 218 -11.83 -12.55 8.81
CA ARG A 218 -10.83 -13.18 7.94
C ARG A 218 -9.45 -12.56 8.09
N GLN A 219 -9.36 -11.23 8.12
CA GLN A 219 -8.08 -10.55 8.36
C GLN A 219 -7.47 -10.98 9.69
N ILE A 220 -8.26 -11.02 10.76
CA ILE A 220 -7.79 -11.45 12.08
C ILE A 220 -7.35 -12.91 12.09
N ILE A 221 -8.14 -13.83 11.54
CA ILE A 221 -7.81 -15.25 11.53
C ILE A 221 -6.57 -15.53 10.68
N ALA A 222 -6.49 -14.94 9.48
CA ALA A 222 -5.37 -15.14 8.57
C ALA A 222 -4.06 -14.59 9.17
N ASN A 223 -4.07 -13.35 9.67
CA ASN A 223 -2.88 -12.72 10.24
C ASN A 223 -2.45 -13.39 11.56
N ALA A 224 -3.39 -13.88 12.39
CA ALA A 224 -3.05 -14.65 13.59
C ALA A 224 -2.29 -15.94 13.22
N ALA A 225 -2.73 -16.64 12.17
CA ALA A 225 -2.06 -17.84 11.69
C ALA A 225 -0.63 -17.54 11.17
N VAL A 226 -0.44 -16.41 10.47
CA VAL A 226 0.88 -15.96 9.97
C VAL A 226 1.89 -15.79 11.12
N VAL A 227 1.46 -15.24 12.26
CA VAL A 227 2.33 -15.06 13.44
C VAL A 227 2.24 -16.20 14.45
N GLY A 228 1.58 -17.32 14.11
CA GLY A 228 1.52 -18.52 14.95
C GLY A 228 0.69 -18.37 16.23
N ILE A 229 -0.29 -17.47 16.24
CA ILE A 229 -1.19 -17.23 17.39
C ILE A 229 -2.51 -17.96 17.18
N ASN A 230 -2.91 -18.75 18.18
CA ASN A 230 -4.23 -19.37 18.22
C ASN A 230 -5.18 -18.48 19.03
N LEU A 231 -6.33 -18.14 18.45
CA LEU A 231 -7.34 -17.30 19.10
C LEU A 231 -8.55 -18.14 19.50
N SER A 232 -9.09 -17.86 20.69
CA SER A 232 -10.42 -18.32 21.08
C SER A 232 -11.53 -17.51 20.41
N GLY A 233 -12.75 -18.04 20.37
CA GLY A 233 -13.92 -17.34 19.82
C GLY A 233 -14.13 -15.92 20.40
N PRO A 234 -14.11 -15.74 21.74
CA PRO A 234 -14.21 -14.41 22.35
C PRO A 234 -13.09 -13.46 21.95
N GLU A 235 -11.85 -13.93 21.83
CA GLU A 235 -10.71 -13.11 21.39
C GLU A 235 -10.86 -12.67 19.93
N ILE A 236 -11.36 -13.54 19.06
CA ILE A 236 -11.67 -13.19 17.66
C ILE A 236 -12.69 -12.05 17.62
N LEU A 237 -13.79 -12.15 18.38
CA LEU A 237 -14.83 -11.10 18.41
C LEU A 237 -14.31 -9.76 18.90
N GLN A 238 -13.48 -9.76 19.95
CA GLN A 238 -12.86 -8.55 20.46
C GLN A 238 -11.93 -7.93 19.40
N LYS A 239 -11.05 -8.74 18.80
CA LYS A 239 -10.11 -8.27 17.76
C LYS A 239 -10.81 -7.79 16.50
N ILE A 240 -11.95 -8.37 16.11
CA ILE A 240 -12.78 -7.85 15.02
C ILE A 240 -13.23 -6.42 15.33
N THR A 241 -13.72 -6.18 16.55
CA THR A 241 -14.16 -4.85 16.99
C THR A 241 -13.01 -3.84 16.95
N ASP A 242 -11.84 -4.24 17.47
CA ASP A 242 -10.65 -3.40 17.46
C ASP A 242 -10.13 -3.15 16.05
N PHE A 243 -10.11 -4.17 15.19
CA PHE A 243 -9.72 -4.04 13.79
C PHE A 243 -10.61 -3.06 13.04
N GLN A 244 -11.93 -3.14 13.24
CA GLN A 244 -12.87 -2.20 12.63
C GLN A 244 -12.62 -0.77 13.05
N ARG A 245 -12.31 -0.55 14.32
CA ARG A 245 -12.01 0.78 14.85
C ARG A 245 -10.68 1.33 14.34
N ILE A 246 -9.65 0.49 14.21
CA ILE A 246 -8.30 0.92 13.84
C ILE A 246 -8.19 1.12 12.32
N PHE A 247 -8.71 0.16 11.55
CA PHE A 247 -8.55 0.05 10.10
C PHE A 247 -9.80 0.48 9.33
N GLU A 248 -10.50 1.52 9.79
CA GLU A 248 -11.76 1.99 9.17
C GLU A 248 -11.58 2.37 7.69
N VAL A 249 -10.46 3.02 7.34
CA VAL A 249 -10.19 3.49 5.97
C VAL A 249 -10.08 2.30 4.99
N PRO A 250 -9.20 1.30 5.19
CA PRO A 250 -9.11 0.17 4.26
C PRO A 250 -10.38 -0.70 4.27
N ILE A 251 -11.15 -0.76 5.38
CA ILE A 251 -12.46 -1.43 5.40
C ILE A 251 -13.43 -0.74 4.45
N SER A 252 -13.58 0.58 4.58
CA SER A 252 -14.47 1.38 3.73
C SER A 252 -14.06 1.29 2.27
N MET A 253 -12.76 1.30 2.00
CA MET A 253 -12.23 1.12 0.64
C MET A 253 -12.58 -0.26 0.06
N MET A 254 -12.33 -1.34 0.79
CA MET A 254 -12.67 -2.69 0.37
C MET A 254 -14.19 -2.85 0.18
N GLN A 255 -14.99 -2.23 1.05
CA GLN A 255 -16.45 -2.24 0.95
C GLN A 255 -16.93 -1.58 -0.35
N LYS A 256 -16.40 -0.40 -0.68
CA LYS A 256 -16.66 0.31 -1.95
C LYS A 256 -16.26 -0.53 -3.15
N LEU A 257 -15.05 -1.09 -3.12
CA LEU A 257 -14.51 -1.93 -4.19
C LEU A 257 -15.46 -3.10 -4.51
N ILE A 258 -15.85 -3.84 -3.48
CA ILE A 258 -16.70 -5.01 -3.65
C ILE A 258 -18.13 -4.61 -4.04
N CYS A 259 -18.64 -3.46 -3.57
CA CYS A 259 -19.91 -2.90 -4.05
C CYS A 259 -19.86 -2.51 -5.53
N LEU A 260 -18.77 -1.89 -5.99
CA LEU A 260 -18.55 -1.56 -7.40
C LEU A 260 -18.55 -2.84 -8.24
N PHE A 261 -17.88 -3.89 -7.77
CA PHE A 261 -17.82 -5.18 -8.46
C PHE A 261 -19.19 -5.86 -8.56
N ALA A 262 -20.01 -5.76 -7.52
CA ALA A 262 -21.39 -6.24 -7.53
C ALA A 262 -22.27 -5.42 -8.50
N SER A 263 -21.95 -4.15 -8.70
CA SER A 263 -22.72 -3.21 -9.51
C SER A 263 -22.44 -3.30 -11.01
N ASP A 264 -21.20 -3.54 -11.44
CA ASP A 264 -20.86 -3.56 -12.86
C ASP A 264 -21.18 -4.93 -13.52
N PRO A 265 -22.12 -5.00 -14.47
CA PRO A 265 -22.52 -6.23 -15.17
C PRO A 265 -21.36 -6.89 -15.93
N ASN A 266 -20.30 -6.14 -16.23
CA ASN A 266 -19.13 -6.58 -16.98
C ASN A 266 -17.95 -6.98 -16.08
N VAL A 267 -18.09 -6.93 -14.75
CA VAL A 267 -17.07 -7.46 -13.85
C VAL A 267 -16.98 -8.97 -14.03
N ASN A 268 -15.81 -9.41 -14.45
CA ASN A 268 -15.41 -10.80 -14.51
C ASN A 268 -14.00 -10.88 -13.92
N LEU A 269 -13.87 -11.47 -12.74
CA LEU A 269 -12.60 -11.56 -12.02
C LEU A 269 -11.55 -12.43 -12.76
N HIS A 270 -11.97 -13.26 -13.73
CA HIS A 270 -11.06 -13.99 -14.63
C HIS A 270 -10.64 -13.20 -15.87
N ARG A 271 -11.26 -12.04 -16.16
CA ARG A 271 -10.83 -11.14 -17.23
C ARG A 271 -10.01 -10.00 -16.64
N THR A 272 -8.71 -10.25 -16.54
CA THR A 272 -7.65 -9.35 -16.03
C THR A 272 -7.37 -8.11 -16.86
N LYS A 273 -8.09 -7.88 -17.98
CA LYS A 273 -7.86 -6.73 -18.87
C LYS A 273 -8.40 -5.38 -18.35
N LYS A 274 -9.08 -5.37 -17.20
CA LYS A 274 -9.59 -4.15 -16.54
C LYS A 274 -8.69 -3.82 -15.33
N PRO A 275 -8.61 -2.55 -14.90
CA PRO A 275 -7.64 -2.04 -13.91
C PRO A 275 -7.87 -2.50 -12.46
N TRP A 276 -8.61 -3.59 -12.24
CA TRP A 276 -8.91 -4.14 -10.91
C TRP A 276 -7.67 -4.44 -10.04
N PRO A 277 -6.52 -4.88 -10.59
CA PRO A 277 -5.32 -5.13 -9.79
C PRO A 277 -4.83 -3.89 -9.05
N ASN A 278 -4.98 -2.69 -9.62
CA ASN A 278 -4.55 -1.45 -8.95
C ASN A 278 -5.29 -1.24 -7.63
N MET A 279 -6.59 -1.56 -7.58
CA MET A 279 -7.40 -1.33 -6.37
C MET A 279 -7.00 -2.20 -5.17
N ILE A 280 -6.36 -3.35 -5.39
CA ILE A 280 -5.80 -4.20 -4.32
C ILE A 280 -4.62 -3.46 -3.67
N TRP A 281 -3.74 -2.91 -4.51
CA TRP A 281 -2.58 -2.15 -4.09
C TRP A 281 -2.97 -0.84 -3.42
N ASP A 282 -3.98 -0.15 -3.94
CA ASP A 282 -4.54 1.05 -3.32
C ASP A 282 -5.15 0.72 -1.94
N THR A 283 -5.84 -0.43 -1.80
CA THR A 283 -6.31 -0.90 -0.48
C THR A 283 -5.15 -1.22 0.46
N ALA A 284 -4.07 -1.84 -0.04
CA ALA A 284 -2.88 -2.10 0.75
C ALA A 284 -2.22 -0.80 1.25
N LEU A 285 -2.22 0.26 0.42
CA LEU A 285 -1.76 1.60 0.83
C LEU A 285 -2.69 2.23 1.87
N ALA A 286 -4.00 2.01 1.78
CA ALA A 286 -4.96 2.54 2.75
C ALA A 286 -4.73 2.01 4.18
N PHE A 287 -4.08 0.86 4.36
CA PHE A 287 -3.65 0.39 5.69
C PHE A 287 -2.62 1.30 6.37
N SER A 288 -1.98 2.21 5.64
CA SER A 288 -1.05 3.18 6.23
C SER A 288 -1.75 4.30 6.99
N ILE A 289 -3.05 4.52 6.77
CA ILE A 289 -3.82 5.61 7.37
C ILE A 289 -5.05 5.11 8.12
N GLY A 290 -5.40 5.84 9.17
CA GLY A 290 -6.49 5.53 10.06
C GLY A 290 -6.62 6.59 11.17
N PRO A 291 -7.72 6.60 11.93
CA PRO A 291 -7.97 7.64 12.93
C PRO A 291 -6.88 7.69 14.00
N TYR A 292 -6.29 6.54 14.30
CA TYR A 292 -5.30 6.35 15.36
C TYR A 292 -3.89 6.05 14.82
N HIS A 293 -3.67 6.20 13.52
CA HIS A 293 -2.38 5.84 12.92
C HIS A 293 -1.33 6.94 13.14
N GLU A 294 -0.31 6.56 13.90
CA GLU A 294 0.87 7.36 14.26
C GLU A 294 2.09 6.47 14.52
N ILE A 295 3.29 7.01 14.32
CA ILE A 295 4.58 6.41 14.74
C ILE A 295 5.24 7.42 15.67
N ASP A 296 5.66 7.02 16.86
CA ASP A 296 6.25 7.90 17.88
C ASP A 296 5.44 9.21 18.08
N SER A 297 4.10 9.10 18.12
CA SER A 297 3.14 10.22 18.20
C SER A 297 3.13 11.19 17.02
N ALA A 298 3.86 10.90 15.94
CA ALA A 298 3.75 11.64 14.69
C ALA A 298 2.61 11.06 13.83
N PRO A 299 1.57 11.84 13.49
CA PRO A 299 0.51 11.41 12.59
C PRO A 299 1.06 11.05 11.20
N ILE A 300 0.45 10.05 10.57
CA ILE A 300 0.76 9.66 9.19
C ILE A 300 -0.19 10.36 8.23
N THR A 301 0.35 10.91 7.14
CA THR A 301 -0.39 11.47 6.00
C THR A 301 -0.04 10.71 4.73
N LEU A 302 -1.05 10.30 3.97
CA LEU A 302 -0.91 9.69 2.65
C LEU A 302 -1.08 10.76 1.57
N VAL A 303 -0.07 10.93 0.73
CA VAL A 303 -0.11 11.81 -0.44
C VAL A 303 -0.53 10.98 -1.66
N THR A 304 -1.76 11.19 -2.12
CA THR A 304 -2.35 10.45 -3.24
C THR A 304 -3.32 11.32 -4.03
N GLY A 305 -3.47 11.02 -5.32
CA GLY A 305 -4.52 11.58 -6.18
C GLY A 305 -5.73 10.64 -6.34
N ASP A 306 -5.73 9.52 -5.63
CA ASP A 306 -6.79 8.52 -5.72
C ASP A 306 -8.06 8.97 -4.98
N GLY A 307 -9.15 9.12 -5.75
CA GLY A 307 -10.44 9.56 -5.21
C GLY A 307 -11.11 8.53 -4.32
N ASP A 308 -10.90 7.23 -4.56
CA ASP A 308 -11.51 6.17 -3.76
C ASP A 308 -10.88 6.13 -2.35
N ILE A 309 -9.56 6.34 -2.25
CA ILE A 309 -8.87 6.49 -0.95
C ILE A 309 -9.38 7.74 -0.22
N TYR A 310 -9.48 8.87 -0.90
CA TYR A 310 -9.95 10.12 -0.28
C TYR A 310 -11.38 10.00 0.25
N ASP A 311 -12.28 9.42 -0.54
CA ASP A 311 -13.67 9.23 -0.13
C ASP A 311 -13.77 8.22 1.03
N ALA A 312 -12.99 7.13 1.01
CA ALA A 312 -12.94 6.18 2.13
C ALA A 312 -12.39 6.83 3.41
N ALA A 313 -11.35 7.66 3.30
CA ALA A 313 -10.82 8.42 4.44
C ALA A 313 -11.85 9.42 4.97
N THR A 314 -12.61 10.08 4.10
CA THR A 314 -13.67 11.01 4.49
C THR A 314 -14.79 10.30 5.27
N GLU A 315 -15.26 9.16 4.79
CA GLU A 315 -16.26 8.34 5.48
C GLU A 315 -15.77 7.84 6.85
N ALA A 316 -14.47 7.53 6.95
CA ALA A 316 -13.81 7.16 8.18
C ALA A 316 -13.53 8.34 9.13
N GLY A 317 -13.89 9.58 8.77
CA GLY A 317 -13.58 10.78 9.56
C GLY A 317 -12.10 11.15 9.59
N CYS A 318 -11.33 10.69 8.60
CA CYS A 318 -9.87 10.78 8.50
C CYS A 318 -9.39 11.55 7.26
N SER A 319 -10.22 12.40 6.64
CA SER A 319 -9.85 13.14 5.43
C SER A 319 -8.59 14.00 5.60
N SER A 320 -8.32 14.49 6.81
CA SER A 320 -7.08 15.23 7.15
C SER A 320 -5.79 14.41 7.04
N LYS A 321 -5.89 13.08 6.92
CA LYS A 321 -4.78 12.13 6.74
C LYS A 321 -4.47 11.89 5.27
N VAL A 322 -5.18 12.53 4.35
CA VAL A 322 -4.98 12.42 2.91
C VAL A 322 -4.72 13.80 2.34
N ALA A 323 -3.72 13.92 1.48
CA ALA A 323 -3.41 15.15 0.76
C ALA A 323 -3.21 14.86 -0.73
N THR A 324 -3.65 15.77 -1.60
CA THR A 324 -3.23 15.73 -3.00
C THR A 324 -1.77 16.17 -3.11
N LEU A 325 -1.08 15.78 -4.19
CA LEU A 325 0.30 16.20 -4.42
C LEU A 325 0.45 17.72 -4.49
N GLY A 326 -0.52 18.41 -5.11
CA GLY A 326 -0.51 19.87 -5.25
C GLY A 326 -0.62 20.57 -3.90
N ASP A 327 -1.64 20.21 -3.10
CA ASP A 327 -1.84 20.78 -1.76
C ASP A 327 -0.64 20.49 -0.86
N TYR A 328 -0.08 19.28 -0.98
CA TYR A 328 1.09 18.89 -0.23
C TYR A 328 2.33 19.72 -0.61
N PHE A 329 2.59 19.93 -1.91
CA PHE A 329 3.71 20.75 -2.38
C PHE A 329 3.58 22.20 -1.94
N GLU A 330 2.40 22.80 -2.05
CA GLU A 330 2.14 24.14 -1.54
C GLU A 330 2.45 24.22 -0.03
N ARG A 331 1.97 23.24 0.75
CA ARG A 331 2.17 23.17 2.20
C ARG A 331 3.64 23.14 2.61
N VAL A 332 4.50 22.44 1.88
CA VAL A 332 5.94 22.33 2.19
C VAL A 332 6.81 23.36 1.46
N GLY A 333 6.21 24.23 0.65
CA GLY A 333 6.92 25.25 -0.12
C GLY A 333 7.69 24.70 -1.32
N MET A 334 7.23 23.57 -1.88
CA MET A 334 7.79 22.97 -3.09
C MET A 334 7.17 23.62 -4.34
N PRO A 335 7.96 24.01 -5.35
CA PRO A 335 7.41 24.49 -6.62
C PRO A 335 6.51 23.43 -7.26
N THR A 336 5.28 23.81 -7.59
CA THR A 336 4.34 22.94 -8.31
C THR A 336 4.86 22.67 -9.72
N PRO A 337 4.74 21.43 -10.23
CA PRO A 337 5.14 21.07 -11.59
C PRO A 337 4.40 21.84 -12.68
#